data_AF-A0A3C0YXX9-F1
#
_entry.id   AF-A0A3C0YXX9-F1
#
_cell.length_a   1.000
_cell.length_b   1.000
_cell.length_c   1.000
_cell.angle_alpha   90.00
_cell.angle_beta   90.00
_cell.angle_gamma   90.00
#
_symmetry.space_group_name_H-M   'P 1'
#
loop_
_entity.id
_entity.type
_entity.pdbx_description
1 polymer ?
#
loop_
_entity_poly.entity_id
_entity_poly.type
_entity_poly.pdbx_seq_one_letter_code
_entity_poly.pdbx_strand_id
1 'polypeptide(L)' 'DDPLLVELDPGMSVIDVEKLRAKGHKVNVKSALGQGGSAKLIEIDFESGVKTAGSDPRSDGHAATV' A
#
# COMPACT_ATOMS: atom_id res chain seq x y z
N ASP A 1 -5.74 26.22 -4.92
CA ASP A 1 -5.66 25.11 -3.96
C ASP A 1 -6.73 24.08 -4.30
N ASP A 2 -6.31 23.04 -5.01
CA ASP A 2 -7.19 22.01 -5.56
C ASP A 2 -7.69 21.12 -4.42
N PRO A 3 -9.00 20.92 -4.22
CA PRO A 3 -9.52 20.04 -3.18
C PRO A 3 -8.88 18.65 -3.28
N LEU A 4 -8.13 18.27 -2.24
CA LEU A 4 -7.42 17.00 -2.04
C LEU A 4 -8.12 15.82 -2.71
N LEU A 5 -7.71 15.51 -3.95
CA LEU A 5 -8.09 14.29 -4.63
C LEU A 5 -7.42 13.13 -3.91
N VAL A 6 -8.21 12.19 -3.41
CA VAL A 6 -7.71 10.98 -2.77
C VAL A 6 -7.47 9.95 -3.87
N GLU A 7 -6.21 9.65 -4.12
CA GLU A 7 -5.81 8.59 -5.04
C GLU A 7 -5.62 7.28 -4.27
N LEU A 8 -6.31 6.23 -4.72
CA LEU A 8 -6.26 4.91 -4.10
C LEU A 8 -5.73 3.87 -5.09
N ASP A 9 -4.79 3.05 -4.62
CA ASP A 9 -4.44 1.79 -5.29
C ASP A 9 -5.68 0.86 -5.32
N PRO A 10 -5.79 -0.05 -6.31
CA PRO A 10 -6.86 -1.03 -6.35
C PRO A 10 -6.79 -1.98 -5.14
N GLY A 11 -7.96 -2.42 -4.65
CA GLY A 11 -8.08 -3.39 -3.55
C GLY A 11 -8.93 -2.92 -2.37
N MET A 12 -9.19 -1.61 -2.25
CA MET A 12 -10.21 -1.13 -1.32
C MET A 12 -11.61 -1.56 -1.77
N SER A 13 -12.48 -1.93 -0.82
CA SER A 13 -13.84 -2.34 -1.14
C SER A 13 -14.64 -1.20 -1.77
N VAL A 14 -15.51 -1.53 -2.73
CA VAL A 14 -16.39 -0.53 -3.37
C VAL A 14 -17.26 0.17 -2.33
N ILE A 15 -17.75 -0.56 -1.32
CA ILE A 15 -18.58 -0.02 -0.25
C ILE A 15 -17.83 1.08 0.52
N ASP A 16 -16.54 0.88 0.82
CA ASP A 16 -15.77 1.86 1.57
C ASP A 16 -15.36 3.07 0.71
N VAL A 17 -15.12 2.88 -0.58
CA VAL A 17 -14.94 3.98 -1.54
C VAL A 17 -16.19 4.85 -1.62
N GLU A 18 -17.38 4.25 -1.67
CA GLU A 18 -18.64 5.01 -1.66
C GLU A 18 -18.88 5.74 -0.34
N LYS A 19 -18.51 5.15 0.81
CA LYS A 19 -18.54 5.85 2.09
C LYS A 19 -17.63 7.08 2.10
N LEU A 20 -16.45 7.00 1.48
CA LEU A 20 -15.55 8.16 1.37
C LEU A 20 -16.16 9.25 0.48
N ARG A 21 -16.74 8.87 -0.67
CA ARG A 21 -17.45 9.79 -1.56
C ARG A 21 -18.62 10.48 -0.85
N ALA A 22 -19.41 9.73 -0.09
CA ALA A 22 -20.53 10.26 0.68
C ALA A 22 -20.10 11.26 1.78
N LYS A 23 -18.86 11.17 2.26
CA LYS A 23 -18.26 12.16 3.19
C LYS A 23 -17.72 13.41 2.49
N GLY A 24 -17.87 13.52 1.17
CA GLY A 24 -17.41 14.66 0.38
C GLY A 24 -16.00 14.53 -0.17
N HIS A 25 -15.34 13.37 0.00
CA HIS A 25 -14.03 13.14 -0.61
C HIS A 25 -14.16 12.95 -2.13
N LYS A 26 -13.30 13.61 -2.90
CA LYS A 26 -13.08 13.28 -4.31
C LYS A 26 -12.15 12.07 -4.34
N VAL A 27 -12.64 10.92 -4.80
CA VAL A 27 -11.86 9.66 -4.78
C VAL A 27 -11.65 9.14 -6.19
N ASN A 28 -10.38 8.94 -6.56
CA ASN A 28 -9.94 8.30 -7.78
C ASN A 28 -9.28 6.95 -7.45
N VAL A 29 -9.93 5.86 -7.81
CA VAL A 29 -9.37 4.50 -7.68
C VAL A 29 -8.63 4.18 -8.97
N LYS A 30 -7.34 3.90 -8.86
CA LYS A 30 -6.46 3.65 -9.99
C LYS A 30 -6.64 2.22 -10.50
N SER A 31 -6.45 2.02 -11.80
CA SER A 31 -6.60 0.71 -12.45
C SER A 31 -5.39 -0.21 -12.30
N ALA A 32 -4.24 0.34 -11.92
CA ALA A 32 -2.99 -0.39 -11.76
C ALA A 32 -2.35 -0.07 -10.41
N LEU A 33 -1.61 -1.05 -9.89
CA LEU A 33 -0.80 -0.91 -8.69
C LEU A 33 0.44 -0.03 -8.95
N GLY A 34 1.07 0.44 -7.87
CA GLY A 34 2.42 1.01 -7.90
C GLY A 34 2.49 2.53 -7.82
N GLN A 35 1.36 3.21 -7.60
CA GLN A 35 1.32 4.67 -7.51
C GLN A 35 1.49 5.18 -6.07
N GLY A 36 1.30 4.31 -5.07
CA GLY A 36 1.56 4.60 -3.66
C GLY A 36 2.98 4.29 -3.16
N GLY A 37 3.96 4.13 -4.07
CA GLY A 37 5.33 3.70 -3.74
C GLY A 37 5.47 2.20 -3.51
N SER A 38 6.66 1.73 -3.14
CA SER A 38 6.95 0.31 -2.85
C SER A 38 7.81 0.18 -1.60
N ALA A 39 7.37 -0.63 -0.64
CA ALA A 39 8.06 -0.81 0.64
C ALA A 39 8.96 -2.05 0.64
N LYS A 40 10.02 -2.03 1.47
CA LYS A 40 10.84 -3.20 1.77
C LYS A 40 10.99 -3.26 3.28
N LEU A 41 10.82 -4.44 3.88
CA LEU A 41 10.76 -4.58 5.34
C LEU A 41 11.61 -5.76 5.82
N ILE A 42 12.30 -5.55 6.93
CA ILE A 42 13.00 -6.58 7.70
C ILE A 42 12.54 -6.43 9.15
N GLU A 43 11.97 -7.51 9.68
CA GLU A 43 11.62 -7.65 11.08
C GLU A 43 12.67 -8.53 11.77
N ILE A 44 13.03 -8.15 13.00
CA ILE A 44 13.96 -8.90 13.86
C ILE A 44 13.19 -9.27 15.11
N ASP A 45 13.03 -10.58 15.33
CA ASP A 45 12.64 -11.08 16.64
C ASP A 45 13.89 -11.04 17.55
N PHE A 46 13.87 -10.17 18.57
CA PHE A 46 14.99 -9.97 19.47
C PHE A 46 15.18 -11.11 20.48
N GLU A 47 14.17 -11.96 20.71
CA GLU A 47 14.28 -13.10 21.61
C GLU A 47 15.00 -14.27 20.92
N SER A 48 14.58 -14.61 19.70
CA SER A 48 15.15 -15.73 18.94
C SER A 48 16.29 -15.35 17.99
N GLY A 49 16.40 -14.07 17.63
CA GLY A 49 17.31 -13.58 16.59
C GLY A 49 16.87 -13.88 15.16
N VAL A 50 15.69 -14.50 14.96
CA VAL A 50 15.14 -14.78 13.63
C VAL A 50 14.83 -13.48 12.89
N LYS A 51 15.17 -13.46 11.60
CA LYS A 51 14.88 -12.34 10.69
C LYS A 51 13.83 -12.75 9.68
N THR A 52 12.76 -11.97 9.60
CA THR A 52 11.71 -12.12 8.58
C THR A 52 11.81 -10.93 7.63
N ALA A 53 11.83 -11.17 6.33
CA ALA A 53 11.98 -10.11 5.33
C ALA A 53 10.93 -10.22 4.24
N GLY A 54 10.47 -9.08 3.74
CA GLY A 54 9.48 -8.98 2.67
C GLY A 54 9.84 -7.88 1.68
N SER A 55 9.68 -8.20 0.39
CA SER A 55 9.68 -7.21 -0.68
C SER A 55 8.25 -6.99 -1.15
N ASP A 56 7.83 -5.73 -1.20
CA ASP A 56 6.52 -5.37 -1.75
C ASP A 56 6.41 -5.78 -3.22
N PRO A 57 5.34 -6.50 -3.62
CA PRO A 57 5.15 -7.05 -4.96
C PRO A 57 4.84 -5.98 -6.02
N ARG A 58 4.59 -4.72 -5.63
CA ARG A 58 4.25 -3.62 -6.55
C ARG A 58 5.43 -3.10 -7.36
N SER A 59 6.66 -3.51 -7.02
CA SER A 59 7.86 -3.25 -7.82
C SER A 59 8.77 -4.47 -7.82
N ASP A 60 9.65 -4.55 -8.81
CA ASP A 60 10.73 -5.52 -8.79
C ASP A 60 11.54 -5.37 -7.50
N GLY A 61 11.82 -6.50 -6.85
CA GLY A 61 12.54 -6.53 -5.58
C GLY A 61 12.68 -7.93 -5.04
N HIS A 62 13.59 -8.10 -4.09
CA HIS A 62 13.93 -9.40 -3.56
C HIS A 62 14.27 -9.31 -2.07
N ALA A 63 13.80 -10.31 -1.30
CA ALA A 63 14.26 -10.56 0.06
C ALA A 63 15.14 -11.81 0.02
N ALA A 64 16.40 -11.68 0.41
CA ALA A 64 17.40 -12.74 0.32
C ALA A 64 18.09 -12.97 1.68
N THR A 65 18.55 -14.19 1.90
CA THR A 65 19.37 -14.57 3.06
C THR A 65 20.83 -14.76 2.65
N VAL A 66 21.75 -14.58 3.60
CA VAL A 66 23.18 -14.92 3.46
C VAL A 66 23.51 -16.22 4.16
#